data_AF-A0A0C3B564-F1
#
_entry.id   AF-A0A0C3B564-F1
#
_cell.length_a   1.000
_cell.length_b   1.000
_cell.length_c   1.000
_cell.angle_alpha   90.00
_cell.angle_beta   90.00
_cell.angle_gamma   90.00
#
_symmetry.space_group_name_H-M   'P 1'
#
loop_
_entity.id
_entity.type
_entity.pdbx_description
1 polymer ?
#
loop_
_entity_poly.entity_id
_entity_poly.type
_entity_poly.pdbx_seq_one_letter_code
_entity_poly.pdbx_strand_id
1 'polypeptide(L)'
;MKALIRLLFKRRNHASIKNQWRGSEPTLETFPGSLKPPQRSLADSPDEGLDNSSTPLVEGANYRLPFDVLAQIFDYIREMESTSFPLERILAVCHFWRDAALDHAPLWTSFNARIISDRDVAFWKYHFKRRVNRCGIHALLDINIELINRERKEKFPDTPRGNFQRIASSQVAPDDIPTFIRVLQVFAGTHGTMATRWRKLILDLSRVPLYDHNEDEVIGEFLQHRTPNLESLQLYGVRTRFMRPRIFPYAPRLLSAVYHSCNGLLYPEGHNLTSLT
;
A
#
# COMPACT_ATOMS: atom_id res chain seq x y z
N MET A 1 -3.99 2.08 -21.84
CA MET A 1 -4.01 2.47 -20.41
C MET A 1 -2.80 3.29 -19.97
N LYS A 2 -1.54 2.83 -20.15
CA LYS A 2 -0.30 3.58 -19.80
C LYS A 2 -0.25 5.03 -20.33
N ALA A 3 -0.65 5.26 -21.59
CA ALA A 3 -0.69 6.59 -22.19
C ALA A 3 -1.74 7.52 -21.56
N LEU A 4 -2.91 6.98 -21.19
CA LEU A 4 -4.00 7.71 -20.54
C LEU A 4 -3.58 8.20 -19.15
N ILE A 5 -2.92 7.33 -18.38
CA ILE A 5 -2.41 7.68 -17.04
C ILE A 5 -1.31 8.73 -17.13
N ARG A 6 -0.39 8.60 -18.10
CA ARG A 6 0.61 9.66 -18.36
C ARG A 6 -0.05 11.00 -18.68
N LEU A 7 -1.14 11.02 -19.46
CA LEU A 7 -1.88 12.25 -19.76
C LEU A 7 -2.54 12.85 -18.50
N LEU A 8 -3.15 12.02 -17.65
CA LEU A 8 -3.80 12.46 -16.41
C LEU A 8 -2.81 13.10 -15.42
N PHE A 9 -1.58 12.57 -15.33
CA PHE A 9 -0.56 13.10 -14.41
C PHE A 9 0.37 14.16 -15.02
N LYS A 10 0.54 14.21 -16.35
CA LYS A 10 1.37 15.22 -17.04
C LYS A 10 0.72 16.61 -17.05
N ARG A 11 -0.62 16.69 -17.07
CA ARG A 11 -1.36 17.96 -17.18
C ARG A 11 -1.29 18.84 -15.92
N ARG A 12 -0.87 18.28 -14.77
CA ARG A 12 -0.87 18.98 -13.48
C ARG A 12 0.36 19.86 -13.23
N ASN A 13 1.42 19.73 -14.03
CA ASN A 13 2.61 20.60 -13.92
C ASN A 13 2.37 22.06 -14.38
N HIS A 14 1.20 22.36 -14.97
CA HIS A 14 0.84 23.72 -15.41
C HIS A 14 -0.20 24.42 -14.51
N ALA A 15 -0.74 23.75 -13.50
CA ALA A 15 -1.69 24.36 -12.56
C ALA A 15 -1.05 24.43 -11.17
N SER A 16 -0.33 25.53 -10.92
CA SER A 16 0.18 25.91 -9.60
C SER A 16 -1.00 26.22 -8.66
N ILE A 17 -1.59 25.18 -8.07
CA ILE A 17 -2.50 25.33 -6.95
C ILE A 17 -1.64 25.51 -5.69
N LYS A 18 -1.47 26.77 -5.27
CA LYS A 18 -0.98 27.14 -3.94
C LYS A 18 -2.02 26.70 -2.90
N ASN A 19 -1.99 25.43 -2.48
CA ASN A 19 -2.69 25.00 -1.28
C ASN A 19 -1.69 24.92 -0.13
N GLN A 20 -1.77 25.94 0.72
CA GLN A 20 -1.11 26.09 2.00
C GLN A 20 -1.57 24.97 2.94
N TRP A 21 -0.80 23.88 3.04
CA TRP A 21 -0.97 22.86 4.07
C TRP A 21 -0.42 23.42 5.38
N ARG A 22 -1.28 24.04 6.17
CA ARG A 22 -0.98 24.40 7.56
C ARG A 22 -1.07 23.11 8.39
N GLY A 23 0.07 22.59 8.83
CA GLY A 23 0.13 21.46 9.74
C GLY A 23 -0.31 21.92 11.13
N SER A 24 -1.38 21.34 11.64
CA SER A 24 -1.70 21.36 13.06
C SER A 24 -1.52 19.94 13.58
N GLU A 25 -0.56 19.74 14.48
CA GLU A 25 -0.51 18.57 15.34
C GLU A 25 -1.73 18.58 16.28
N PRO A 26 -2.33 17.43 16.62
CA PRO A 26 -3.42 17.39 17.59
C PRO A 26 -2.84 17.39 19.01
N THR A 27 -2.92 18.53 19.70
CA THR A 27 -2.82 18.61 21.15
C THR A 27 -4.10 18.03 21.76
N LEU A 28 -3.95 16.99 22.58
CA LEU A 28 -5.00 16.43 23.42
C LEU A 28 -5.26 17.42 24.57
N GLU A 29 -6.31 18.23 24.46
CA GLU A 29 -6.85 18.98 25.59
C GLU A 29 -8.34 18.70 25.81
N THR A 30 -8.63 18.53 27.08
CA THR A 30 -9.88 18.22 27.77
C THR A 30 -10.93 19.31 27.54
N PHE A 31 -12.14 18.94 27.10
CA PHE A 31 -13.29 19.84 27.08
C PHE A 31 -14.13 19.69 28.36
N PRO A 32 -14.53 20.82 28.98
CA PRO A 32 -15.94 20.99 29.29
C PRO A 32 -16.41 22.39 28.84
N GLY A 33 -17.58 22.46 28.20
CA GLY A 33 -18.17 23.76 27.88
C GLY A 33 -19.30 23.70 26.87
N SER A 34 -20.52 23.66 27.39
CA SER A 34 -21.78 23.83 26.66
C SER A 34 -21.83 25.20 25.96
N LEU A 35 -22.07 25.23 24.65
CA LEU A 35 -22.35 26.45 23.89
C LEU A 35 -23.64 26.32 23.07
N LYS A 36 -24.50 27.33 23.26
CA LYS A 36 -25.79 27.56 22.60
C LYS A 36 -25.67 27.65 21.06
N PRO A 37 -26.71 27.23 20.31
CA PRO A 37 -26.78 27.47 18.88
C PRO A 37 -27.21 28.92 18.55
N PRO A 38 -26.69 29.52 17.45
CA PRO A 38 -27.13 30.83 16.98
C PRO A 38 -28.40 30.72 16.13
N GLN A 39 -29.39 31.56 16.44
CA GLN A 39 -30.57 31.80 15.60
C GLN A 39 -30.17 32.55 14.32
N ARG A 40 -30.56 32.02 13.15
CA ARG A 40 -30.52 32.72 11.87
C ARG A 40 -31.90 33.30 11.56
N SER A 41 -31.96 34.61 11.40
CA SER A 41 -33.12 35.37 10.95
C SER A 41 -33.33 35.20 9.44
N LEU A 42 -34.58 34.90 9.05
CA LEU A 42 -35.11 35.04 7.70
C LEU A 42 -35.10 36.52 7.29
N ALA A 43 -34.65 36.82 6.08
CA ALA A 43 -34.99 38.04 5.38
C ALA A 43 -35.40 37.66 3.95
N ASP A 44 -36.68 37.88 3.65
CA ASP A 44 -37.27 37.84 2.33
C ASP A 44 -36.75 39.02 1.49
N SER A 45 -36.51 38.78 0.21
CA SER A 45 -36.51 39.85 -0.80
C SER A 45 -36.99 39.29 -2.14
N PRO A 46 -37.81 40.08 -2.87
CA PRO A 46 -38.58 39.60 -3.99
C PRO A 46 -37.83 39.64 -5.33
N ASP A 47 -38.38 38.78 -6.17
CA ASP A 47 -38.19 38.47 -7.57
C ASP A 47 -38.28 39.70 -8.51
N GLU A 48 -37.30 39.86 -9.40
CA GLU A 48 -37.53 40.50 -10.71
C GLU A 48 -36.69 39.81 -11.79
N GLY A 49 -37.43 39.31 -12.79
CA GLY A 49 -36.94 38.47 -13.87
C GLY A 49 -36.13 39.21 -14.93
N LEU A 50 -35.17 38.46 -15.48
CA LEU A 50 -34.59 38.70 -16.79
C LEU A 50 -34.47 37.35 -17.50
N ASP A 51 -35.28 37.19 -18.54
CA ASP A 51 -35.27 36.07 -19.49
C ASP A 51 -33.89 35.95 -20.17
N ASN A 52 -33.00 35.17 -19.58
CA ASN A 52 -31.80 34.70 -20.24
C ASN A 52 -32.13 33.38 -20.94
N SER A 53 -32.36 33.49 -22.26
CA SER A 53 -32.40 32.38 -23.21
C SER A 53 -31.17 31.49 -23.01
N SER A 54 -31.35 30.49 -22.17
CA SER A 54 -30.33 29.52 -21.79
C SER A 54 -30.33 28.47 -22.88
N THR A 55 -29.54 28.68 -23.93
CA THR A 55 -29.12 27.57 -24.79
C THR A 55 -28.63 26.45 -23.88
N PRO A 56 -29.23 25.24 -23.91
CA PRO A 56 -28.77 24.15 -23.08
C PRO A 56 -27.34 23.85 -23.50
N LEU A 57 -26.39 24.34 -22.70
CA LEU A 57 -25.03 23.86 -22.74
C LEU A 57 -25.18 22.35 -22.61
N VAL A 58 -24.91 21.65 -23.72
CA VAL A 58 -24.79 20.20 -23.74
C VAL A 58 -23.67 19.89 -22.77
N GLU A 59 -24.06 19.74 -21.50
CA GLU A 59 -23.19 19.45 -20.37
C GLU A 59 -22.48 18.18 -20.77
N GLY A 60 -21.20 18.34 -21.13
CA GLY A 60 -20.51 17.40 -22.00
C GLY A 60 -20.68 15.97 -21.51
N ALA A 61 -21.43 15.19 -22.28
CA ALA A 61 -21.74 13.77 -22.04
C ALA A 61 -20.49 12.85 -22.09
N ASN A 62 -19.28 13.43 -22.01
CA ASN A 62 -18.00 12.79 -22.27
C ASN A 62 -17.11 12.58 -21.05
N TYR A 63 -17.55 12.91 -19.82
CA TYR A 63 -16.61 13.04 -18.70
C TYR A 63 -16.72 12.02 -17.56
N ARG A 64 -17.66 11.07 -17.62
CA ARG A 64 -17.79 10.04 -16.57
C ARG A 64 -17.60 8.66 -17.18
N LEU A 65 -16.40 8.11 -16.96
CA LEU A 65 -16.16 6.69 -17.20
C LEU A 65 -17.09 5.86 -16.28
N PRO A 66 -17.65 4.74 -16.77
CA PRO A 66 -18.32 3.78 -15.92
C PRO A 66 -17.46 3.34 -14.73
N PHE A 67 -18.09 3.03 -13.59
CA PHE A 67 -17.39 2.70 -12.34
C PHE A 67 -16.47 1.48 -12.50
N ASP A 68 -16.89 0.46 -13.22
CA ASP A 68 -16.11 -0.75 -13.53
C ASP A 68 -14.83 -0.42 -14.32
N VAL A 69 -14.90 0.54 -15.24
CA VAL A 69 -13.72 1.03 -15.97
C VAL A 69 -12.79 1.80 -15.03
N LEU A 70 -13.34 2.61 -14.12
CA LEU A 70 -12.54 3.29 -13.08
C LEU A 70 -11.87 2.30 -12.12
N ALA A 71 -12.59 1.26 -11.68
CA ALA A 71 -12.06 0.22 -10.81
C ALA A 71 -10.84 -0.48 -11.45
N GLN A 72 -10.92 -0.84 -12.73
CA GLN A 72 -9.78 -1.39 -13.47
C GLN A 72 -8.59 -0.42 -13.55
N ILE A 73 -8.87 0.87 -13.76
CA ILE A 73 -7.82 1.90 -13.74
C ILE A 73 -7.20 2.02 -12.34
N PHE A 74 -8.00 1.97 -11.28
CA PHE A 74 -7.52 2.05 -9.90
C PHE A 74 -6.66 0.84 -9.53
N ASP A 75 -7.05 -0.36 -9.93
CA ASP A 75 -6.26 -1.59 -9.74
C ASP A 75 -4.92 -1.48 -10.44
N TYR A 76 -4.92 -0.98 -11.68
CA TYR A 76 -3.68 -0.73 -12.43
C TYR A 76 -2.81 0.35 -11.75
N ILE A 77 -3.38 1.44 -11.22
CA ILE A 77 -2.61 2.46 -10.49
C ILE A 77 -2.03 1.89 -9.20
N ARG A 78 -2.77 1.04 -8.48
CA ARG A 78 -2.31 0.35 -7.27
C ARG A 78 -1.10 -0.54 -7.56
N GLU A 79 -1.08 -1.27 -8.67
CA GLU A 79 0.08 -2.09 -9.08
C GLU A 79 1.33 -1.26 -9.43
N MET A 80 1.13 0.00 -9.84
CA MET A 80 2.19 0.95 -10.16
C MET A 80 2.58 1.87 -8.99
N GLU A 81 2.03 1.64 -7.81
CA GLU A 81 2.31 2.47 -6.64
C GLU A 81 3.80 2.50 -6.31
N SER A 82 4.28 3.70 -5.99
CA SER A 82 5.64 3.93 -5.50
C SER A 82 5.67 5.20 -4.64
N THR A 83 6.79 5.43 -3.97
CA THR A 83 7.04 6.67 -3.20
C THR A 83 6.83 7.95 -4.01
N SER A 84 7.06 7.91 -5.33
CA SER A 84 6.87 9.05 -6.23
C SER A 84 5.42 9.23 -6.70
N PHE A 85 4.61 8.18 -6.61
CA PHE A 85 3.24 8.12 -7.09
C PHE A 85 2.33 7.43 -6.07
N PRO A 86 2.05 8.08 -4.91
CA PRO A 86 1.14 7.53 -3.91
C PRO A 86 -0.27 7.39 -4.47
N LEU A 87 -0.94 6.30 -4.08
CA LEU A 87 -2.31 5.99 -4.46
C LEU A 87 -3.31 7.10 -4.15
N GLU A 88 -3.10 7.82 -3.04
CA GLU A 88 -3.98 8.92 -2.59
C GLU A 88 -4.09 10.07 -3.60
N ARG A 89 -3.19 10.18 -4.59
CA ARG A 89 -3.31 11.17 -5.66
C ARG A 89 -4.60 11.01 -6.47
N ILE A 90 -5.17 9.80 -6.53
CA ILE A 90 -6.46 9.54 -7.18
C ILE A 90 -7.56 10.42 -6.58
N LEU A 91 -7.53 10.64 -5.25
CA LEU A 91 -8.52 11.44 -4.52
C LEU A 91 -8.48 12.94 -4.87
N ALA A 92 -7.44 13.37 -5.60
CA ALA A 92 -7.23 14.74 -6.02
C ALA A 92 -7.49 14.96 -7.52
N VAL A 93 -8.00 13.99 -8.26
CA VAL A 93 -8.29 14.12 -9.70
C VAL A 93 -9.54 14.97 -9.94
N CYS A 94 -10.71 14.48 -9.53
CA CYS A 94 -11.98 15.20 -9.51
C CYS A 94 -12.91 14.57 -8.46
N HIS A 95 -14.06 15.19 -8.19
CA HIS A 95 -15.03 14.66 -7.21
C HIS A 95 -15.49 13.24 -7.57
N PHE A 96 -15.88 13.00 -8.81
CA PHE A 96 -16.33 11.68 -9.26
C PHE A 96 -15.27 10.58 -9.06
N TRP A 97 -14.00 10.85 -9.37
CA TRP A 97 -12.90 9.89 -9.15
C TRP A 97 -12.62 9.66 -7.67
N ARG A 98 -12.74 10.71 -6.84
CA ARG A 98 -12.61 10.58 -5.39
C ARG A 98 -13.67 9.66 -4.84
N ASP A 99 -14.93 9.89 -5.19
CA ASP A 99 -16.06 9.11 -4.67
C ASP A 99 -15.94 7.65 -5.14
N ALA A 100 -15.72 7.43 -6.44
CA ALA A 100 -15.47 6.10 -6.97
C ALA A 100 -14.28 5.38 -6.32
N ALA A 101 -13.18 6.10 -6.03
CA ALA A 101 -12.03 5.51 -5.37
C ALA A 101 -12.30 5.16 -3.90
N LEU A 102 -13.11 5.97 -3.20
CA LEU A 102 -13.52 5.68 -1.83
C LEU A 102 -14.46 4.46 -1.77
N ASP A 103 -15.31 4.28 -2.78
CA ASP A 103 -16.21 3.13 -2.89
C ASP A 103 -15.50 1.84 -3.35
N HIS A 104 -14.34 1.94 -4.01
CA HIS A 104 -13.51 0.80 -4.41
C HIS A 104 -12.64 0.28 -3.26
N ALA A 105 -13.24 -0.46 -2.32
CA ALA A 105 -12.56 -0.99 -1.14
C ALA A 105 -11.20 -1.70 -1.37
N PRO A 106 -11.00 -2.53 -2.43
CA PRO A 106 -9.72 -3.18 -2.71
C PRO A 106 -8.53 -2.22 -2.89
N LEU A 107 -8.80 -0.95 -3.17
CA LEU A 107 -7.79 0.10 -3.26
C LEU A 107 -7.14 0.39 -1.89
N TRP A 108 -7.88 0.20 -0.80
CA TRP A 108 -7.47 0.58 0.55
C TRP A 108 -7.10 -0.62 1.43
N THR A 109 -7.50 -1.82 1.04
CA THR A 109 -7.25 -3.07 1.79
C THR A 109 -6.09 -3.90 1.22
N SER A 110 -5.66 -3.65 -0.02
CA SER A 110 -4.52 -4.35 -0.63
C SER A 110 -3.28 -3.46 -0.71
N PHE A 111 -2.17 -3.95 -0.17
CA PHE A 111 -0.90 -3.24 -0.06
C PHE A 111 0.18 -4.01 -0.80
N ASN A 112 0.85 -3.33 -1.74
CA ASN A 112 1.95 -3.91 -2.51
C ASN A 112 3.24 -3.11 -2.23
N ALA A 113 3.94 -3.51 -1.17
CA ALA A 113 5.16 -2.88 -0.70
C ALA A 113 6.38 -3.41 -1.44
N ARG A 114 6.78 -2.67 -2.48
CA ARG A 114 8.06 -2.86 -3.17
C ARG A 114 9.14 -2.05 -2.47
N ILE A 115 10.07 -2.72 -1.83
CA ILE A 115 11.09 -2.10 -0.98
C ILE A 115 12.38 -1.96 -1.77
N ILE A 116 12.88 -0.73 -1.87
CA ILE A 116 14.12 -0.37 -2.55
C ILE A 116 15.05 0.38 -1.57
N SER A 117 14.51 1.11 -0.60
CA SER A 117 15.24 2.03 0.27
C SER A 117 14.50 2.35 1.57
N ASP A 118 15.20 2.94 2.54
CA ASP A 118 14.60 3.49 3.76
C ASP A 118 13.49 4.53 3.54
N ARG A 119 13.43 5.17 2.36
CA ARG A 119 12.32 6.08 2.03
C ARG A 119 11.00 5.34 1.95
N ASP A 120 11.03 4.05 1.59
CA ASP A 120 9.85 3.20 1.51
C ASP A 120 9.28 2.93 2.92
N VAL A 121 10.14 2.83 3.94
CA VAL A 121 9.70 2.71 5.35
C VAL A 121 8.92 3.96 5.77
N ALA A 122 9.46 5.16 5.52
CA ALA A 122 8.80 6.41 5.87
C ALA A 122 7.47 6.57 5.11
N PHE A 123 7.46 6.20 3.83
CA PHE A 123 6.27 6.18 3.00
C PHE A 123 5.19 5.25 3.57
N TRP A 124 5.52 3.98 3.83
CA TRP A 124 4.54 3.03 4.34
C TRP A 124 4.07 3.41 5.73
N LYS A 125 4.96 3.89 6.62
CA LYS A 125 4.57 4.38 7.95
C LYS A 125 3.51 5.48 7.88
N TYR A 126 3.64 6.41 6.93
CA TYR A 126 2.67 7.50 6.74
C TYR A 126 1.37 7.03 6.07
N HIS A 127 1.48 6.27 4.98
CA HIS A 127 0.34 5.92 4.14
C HIS A 127 -0.49 4.75 4.70
N PHE A 128 0.15 3.75 5.30
CA PHE A 128 -0.52 2.56 5.82
C PHE A 128 -1.60 2.94 6.85
N LYS A 129 -1.24 3.70 7.88
CA LYS A 129 -2.18 4.15 8.93
C LYS A 129 -3.40 4.86 8.34
N ARG A 130 -3.19 5.76 7.37
CA ARG A 130 -4.28 6.52 6.74
C ARG A 130 -5.23 5.62 5.97
N ARG A 131 -4.71 4.62 5.25
CA ARG A 131 -5.55 3.68 4.47
C ARG A 131 -6.30 2.71 5.36
N VAL A 132 -5.63 2.18 6.38
CA VAL A 132 -6.25 1.32 7.39
C VAL A 132 -7.43 2.03 8.06
N ASN A 133 -7.27 3.32 8.40
CA ASN A 133 -8.37 4.11 8.97
C ASN A 133 -9.54 4.32 7.99
N ARG A 134 -9.28 4.37 6.68
CA ARG A 134 -10.34 4.52 5.66
C ARG A 134 -11.14 3.24 5.44
N CYS A 135 -10.50 2.08 5.44
CA CYS A 135 -11.19 0.81 5.21
C CYS A 135 -12.00 0.33 6.42
N GLY A 136 -11.89 1.00 7.57
CA GLY A 136 -12.55 0.62 8.81
C GLY A 136 -11.75 -0.40 9.62
N ILE A 137 -12.14 -0.59 10.88
CA ILE A 137 -11.40 -1.38 11.86
C ILE A 137 -11.47 -2.91 11.61
N HIS A 138 -12.50 -3.37 10.91
CA HIS A 138 -12.76 -4.80 10.66
C HIS A 138 -12.39 -5.26 9.25
N ALA A 139 -11.96 -4.35 8.37
CA ALA A 139 -11.60 -4.73 7.01
C ALA A 139 -10.36 -5.63 7.01
N LEU A 140 -10.45 -6.72 6.26
CA LEU A 140 -9.34 -7.65 6.06
C LEU A 140 -8.33 -7.07 5.08
N LEU A 141 -7.06 -7.40 5.27
CA LEU A 141 -5.93 -6.80 4.57
C LEU A 141 -5.19 -7.84 3.72
N ASP A 142 -4.83 -7.47 2.50
CA ASP A 142 -3.93 -8.23 1.64
C ASP A 142 -2.59 -7.54 1.60
N ILE A 143 -1.56 -8.18 2.13
CA ILE A 143 -0.21 -7.62 2.25
C ILE A 143 0.73 -8.39 1.32
N ASN A 144 1.37 -7.68 0.40
CA ASN A 144 2.48 -8.18 -0.40
C ASN A 144 3.72 -7.33 -0.12
N ILE A 145 4.80 -7.94 0.34
CA ILE A 145 6.08 -7.27 0.57
C ILE A 145 7.14 -7.95 -0.28
N GLU A 146 7.69 -7.21 -1.24
CA GLU A 146 8.72 -7.66 -2.17
C GLU A 146 9.97 -6.79 -2.00
N LEU A 147 11.12 -7.42 -1.74
CA LEU A 147 12.39 -6.70 -1.85
C LEU A 147 12.82 -6.62 -3.32
N ILE A 148 12.93 -5.40 -3.84
CA ILE A 148 13.44 -5.17 -5.18
C ILE A 148 14.94 -4.94 -5.06
N ASN A 149 15.72 -5.83 -5.65
CA ASN A 149 17.16 -5.63 -5.76
C ASN A 149 17.39 -4.34 -6.55
N ARG A 150 18.12 -3.40 -5.97
CA ARG A 150 18.68 -2.30 -6.76
C ARG A 150 19.66 -2.95 -7.70
N GLU A 151 19.22 -3.27 -8.92
CA GLU A 151 20.14 -3.34 -10.03
C GLU A 151 20.89 -2.01 -9.94
N ARG A 152 22.17 -2.07 -9.53
CA ARG A 152 23.06 -0.94 -9.73
C ARG A 152 22.84 -0.64 -11.19
N LYS A 153 22.29 0.53 -11.50
CA LYS A 153 22.48 1.12 -12.81
C LYS A 153 23.99 1.21 -12.89
N GLU A 154 24.63 0.15 -13.37
CA GLU A 154 25.97 0.21 -13.90
C GLU A 154 25.83 1.36 -14.88
N LYS A 155 26.41 2.49 -14.49
CA LYS A 155 26.64 3.59 -15.43
C LYS A 155 27.40 2.87 -16.52
N PHE A 156 26.73 2.53 -17.62
CA PHE A 156 27.41 2.01 -18.79
C PHE A 156 28.52 3.03 -19.04
N PRO A 157 29.81 2.68 -18.86
CA PRO A 157 30.83 3.55 -19.37
C PRO A 157 30.55 3.65 -20.86
N ASP A 158 30.52 4.87 -21.41
CA ASP A 158 30.39 5.13 -22.84
C ASP A 158 31.65 4.64 -23.60
N THR A 159 32.18 3.46 -23.28
CA THR A 159 33.33 2.86 -23.94
C THR A 159 32.86 1.96 -25.07
N PRO A 160 33.07 2.39 -26.32
CA PRO A 160 32.89 1.51 -27.47
C PRO A 160 34.04 0.49 -27.48
N ARG A 161 33.67 -0.79 -27.49
CA ARG A 161 34.51 -1.97 -27.75
C ARG A 161 35.31 -2.52 -26.56
N GLY A 162 34.87 -3.69 -26.10
CA GLY A 162 35.64 -4.61 -25.27
C GLY A 162 34.71 -5.63 -24.66
N ASN A 163 34.92 -6.91 -24.93
CA ASN A 163 34.08 -8.03 -24.47
C ASN A 163 33.85 -7.98 -22.95
N PHE A 164 32.62 -7.66 -22.51
CA PHE A 164 32.26 -7.74 -21.11
C PHE A 164 31.57 -9.06 -20.80
N GLN A 165 32.28 -9.90 -20.05
CA GLN A 165 31.76 -11.09 -19.41
C GLN A 165 30.75 -10.64 -18.34
N ARG A 166 29.47 -10.84 -18.64
CA ARG A 166 28.33 -10.35 -17.87
C ARG A 166 28.10 -11.22 -16.63
N ILE A 167 28.96 -11.09 -15.62
CA ILE A 167 28.67 -11.60 -14.27
C ILE A 167 28.11 -10.42 -13.47
N ALA A 168 26.85 -10.07 -13.74
CA ALA A 168 26.11 -9.17 -12.87
C ALA A 168 25.74 -9.95 -11.60
N SER A 169 26.69 -10.09 -10.68
CA SER A 169 26.37 -10.46 -9.30
C SER A 169 25.63 -9.27 -8.71
N SER A 170 24.30 -9.30 -8.82
CA SER A 170 23.39 -8.31 -8.26
C SER A 170 23.45 -8.41 -6.73
N GLN A 171 24.47 -7.82 -6.13
CA GLN A 171 24.62 -7.76 -4.68
C GLN A 171 23.62 -6.74 -4.13
N VAL A 172 22.60 -7.26 -3.44
CA VAL A 172 21.74 -6.49 -2.53
C VAL A 172 22.64 -5.81 -1.49
N ALA A 173 22.33 -4.56 -1.13
CA ALA A 173 23.11 -3.88 -0.11
C ALA A 173 22.82 -4.54 1.26
N PRO A 174 23.81 -4.69 2.15
CA PRO A 174 23.60 -5.25 3.48
C PRO A 174 22.46 -4.57 4.26
N ASP A 175 22.18 -3.30 3.94
CA ASP A 175 21.18 -2.48 4.63
C ASP A 175 19.72 -2.74 4.20
N ASP A 176 19.47 -3.59 3.20
CA ASP A 176 18.13 -3.76 2.62
C ASP A 176 17.17 -4.60 3.50
N ILE A 177 17.71 -5.48 4.35
CA ILE A 177 16.91 -6.38 5.21
C ILE A 177 16.37 -5.66 6.46
N PRO A 178 17.17 -4.84 7.17
CA PRO A 178 16.61 -3.99 8.22
C PRO A 178 15.47 -3.12 7.70
N THR A 179 15.58 -2.59 6.47
CA THR A 179 14.50 -1.85 5.82
C THR A 179 13.27 -2.73 5.61
N PHE A 180 13.43 -3.96 5.11
CA PHE A 180 12.34 -4.93 4.96
C PHE A 180 11.61 -5.19 6.28
N ILE A 181 12.36 -5.50 7.34
CA ILE A 181 11.83 -5.76 8.68
C ILE A 181 11.05 -4.55 9.20
N ARG A 182 11.55 -3.32 8.99
CA ARG A 182 10.86 -2.09 9.41
C ARG A 182 9.56 -1.86 8.64
N VAL A 183 9.48 -2.25 7.38
CA VAL A 183 8.23 -2.22 6.62
C VAL A 183 7.27 -3.30 7.13
N LEU A 184 7.74 -4.52 7.38
CA LEU A 184 6.93 -5.59 7.96
C LEU A 184 6.35 -5.17 9.33
N GLN A 185 7.16 -4.51 10.18
CA GLN A 185 6.72 -3.90 11.44
C GLN A 185 5.58 -2.90 11.26
N VAL A 186 5.64 -2.05 10.23
CA VAL A 186 4.55 -1.11 9.92
C VAL A 186 3.26 -1.88 9.64
N PHE A 187 3.31 -2.95 8.85
CA PHE A 187 2.14 -3.75 8.48
C PHE A 187 1.61 -4.65 9.60
N ALA A 188 2.47 -5.14 10.47
CA ALA A 188 2.10 -5.95 11.64
C ALA A 188 1.51 -5.08 12.75
N GLY A 189 1.91 -3.81 12.82
CA GLY A 189 1.60 -2.92 13.92
C GLY A 189 2.33 -3.32 15.21
N THR A 190 2.14 -2.54 16.27
CA THR A 190 2.72 -2.85 17.58
C THR A 190 2.22 -4.23 18.04
N HIS A 191 3.14 -5.13 18.38
CA HIS A 191 2.86 -6.50 18.84
C HIS A 191 1.93 -7.34 17.92
N GLY A 192 1.94 -7.09 16.61
CA GLY A 192 1.10 -7.85 15.68
C GLY A 192 -0.39 -7.50 15.74
N THR A 193 -0.75 -6.35 16.31
CA THR A 193 -2.16 -5.88 16.38
C THR A 193 -2.87 -5.90 15.03
N MET A 194 -2.18 -5.55 13.94
CA MET A 194 -2.72 -5.58 12.59
C MET A 194 -2.66 -6.96 11.93
N ALA A 195 -1.80 -7.87 12.42
CA ALA A 195 -1.68 -9.22 11.89
C ALA A 195 -3.00 -10.01 12.00
N THR A 196 -3.83 -9.69 12.99
CA THR A 196 -5.17 -10.27 13.14
C THR A 196 -6.11 -10.01 11.97
N ARG A 197 -5.83 -8.96 11.17
CA ARG A 197 -6.62 -8.55 10.01
C ARG A 197 -6.05 -9.05 8.69
N TRP A 198 -4.88 -9.70 8.69
CA TRP A 198 -4.29 -10.22 7.46
C TRP A 198 -5.15 -11.37 6.93
N ARG A 199 -5.60 -11.24 5.68
CA ARG A 199 -6.25 -12.29 4.90
C ARG A 199 -5.28 -12.95 3.94
N LYS A 200 -4.44 -12.14 3.29
CA LYS A 200 -3.40 -12.63 2.39
C LYS A 200 -2.06 -12.03 2.80
N LEU A 201 -1.03 -12.86 2.88
CA LEU A 201 0.33 -12.44 3.15
C LEU A 201 1.28 -13.05 2.13
N ILE A 202 2.01 -12.20 1.42
CA ILE A 202 3.12 -12.58 0.55
C ILE A 202 4.38 -11.88 1.05
N LEU A 203 5.41 -12.66 1.36
CA LEU A 203 6.74 -12.16 1.73
C LEU A 203 7.75 -12.73 0.74
N ASP A 204 8.39 -11.87 -0.05
CA ASP A 204 9.43 -12.26 -1.00
C ASP A 204 10.80 -11.69 -0.62
N LEU A 205 11.61 -12.57 -0.05
CA LEU A 205 13.03 -12.38 0.27
C LEU A 205 13.94 -13.22 -0.64
N SER A 206 13.44 -13.81 -1.73
CA SER A 206 14.23 -14.67 -2.62
C SER A 206 15.44 -13.98 -3.24
N ARG A 207 15.38 -12.65 -3.34
CA ARG A 207 16.46 -11.82 -3.88
C ARG A 207 17.51 -11.43 -2.86
N VAL A 208 17.28 -11.72 -1.57
CA VAL A 208 18.19 -11.37 -0.49
C VAL A 208 19.32 -12.42 -0.43
N PRO A 209 20.59 -12.02 -0.60
CA PRO A 209 21.71 -12.92 -0.36
C PRO A 209 21.71 -13.37 1.11
N LEU A 210 22.36 -14.49 1.39
CA LEU A 210 22.49 -15.03 2.75
C LEU A 210 22.69 -13.94 3.81
N TYR A 211 21.71 -13.81 4.70
CA TYR A 211 21.64 -12.74 5.68
C TYR A 211 22.03 -13.19 7.08
N ASP A 212 22.28 -12.21 7.95
CA ASP A 212 22.82 -12.46 9.29
C ASP A 212 21.76 -13.06 10.22
N HIS A 213 22.25 -13.78 11.23
CA HIS A 213 21.46 -14.61 12.15
C HIS A 213 20.44 -13.82 12.98
N ASN A 214 20.71 -12.54 13.26
CA ASN A 214 19.80 -11.70 14.05
C ASN A 214 18.49 -11.39 13.30
N GLU A 215 18.53 -11.33 11.97
CA GLU A 215 17.35 -10.97 11.17
C GLU A 215 16.38 -12.15 11.00
N ASP A 216 16.91 -13.39 11.02
CA ASP A 216 16.11 -14.63 11.07
C ASP A 216 15.17 -14.63 12.28
N GLU A 217 15.67 -14.22 13.45
CA GLU A 217 14.91 -14.21 14.72
C GLU A 217 13.76 -13.22 14.64
N VAL A 218 14.03 -12.01 14.18
CA VAL A 218 13.01 -10.94 14.08
C VAL A 218 11.91 -11.31 13.08
N ILE A 219 12.26 -11.86 11.92
CA ILE A 219 11.24 -12.36 10.96
C ILE A 219 10.43 -13.49 11.62
N GLY A 220 11.10 -14.41 12.32
CA GLY A 220 10.47 -15.49 13.07
C GLY A 220 9.45 -14.98 14.10
N GLU A 221 9.75 -13.92 14.84
CA GLU A 221 8.83 -13.28 15.80
C GLU A 221 7.56 -12.76 15.11
N PHE A 222 7.69 -12.09 13.96
CA PHE A 222 6.51 -11.60 13.22
C PHE A 222 5.62 -12.73 12.72
N LEU A 223 6.24 -13.82 12.27
CA LEU A 223 5.52 -14.99 11.81
C LEU A 223 4.81 -15.71 12.96
N GLN A 224 5.16 -15.47 14.22
CA GLN A 224 4.48 -16.08 15.38
C GLN A 224 3.21 -15.34 15.82
N HIS A 225 2.89 -14.18 15.21
CA HIS A 225 1.66 -13.47 15.53
C HIS A 225 0.40 -14.31 15.23
N ARG A 226 -0.67 -14.07 15.99
CA ARG A 226 -1.99 -14.68 15.73
C ARG A 226 -2.60 -14.06 14.49
N THR A 227 -2.97 -14.90 13.53
CA THR A 227 -3.51 -14.50 12.23
C THR A 227 -4.82 -15.25 11.94
N PRO A 228 -5.87 -15.07 12.78
CA PRO A 228 -7.14 -15.80 12.68
C PRO A 228 -7.83 -15.75 11.32
N ASN A 229 -7.59 -14.67 10.55
CA ASN A 229 -8.23 -14.41 9.27
C ASN A 229 -7.36 -14.74 8.06
N LEU A 230 -6.15 -15.28 8.26
CA LEU A 230 -5.22 -15.56 7.17
C LEU A 230 -5.73 -16.76 6.36
N GLU A 231 -6.01 -16.52 5.08
CA GLU A 231 -6.51 -17.49 4.11
C GLU A 231 -5.42 -17.95 3.13
N SER A 232 -4.51 -17.04 2.77
CA SER A 232 -3.43 -17.31 1.82
C SER A 232 -2.09 -16.81 2.34
N LEU A 233 -1.10 -17.70 2.35
CA LEU A 233 0.27 -17.41 2.74
C LEU A 233 1.23 -17.79 1.62
N GLN A 234 2.15 -16.90 1.27
CA GLN A 234 3.25 -17.22 0.36
C GLN A 234 4.56 -16.66 0.91
N LEU A 235 5.55 -17.53 1.08
CA LEU A 235 6.87 -17.17 1.56
C LEU A 235 7.91 -17.59 0.53
N TYR A 236 8.76 -16.64 0.12
CA TYR A 236 9.85 -16.89 -0.82
C TYR A 236 11.17 -16.50 -0.17
N GLY A 237 12.12 -17.44 -0.08
CA GLY A 237 13.46 -17.20 0.43
C GLY A 237 13.57 -16.98 1.94
N VAL A 238 12.53 -17.30 2.73
CA VAL A 238 12.55 -17.13 4.19
C VAL A 238 13.39 -18.23 4.85
N ARG A 239 14.44 -17.84 5.56
CA ARG A 239 15.32 -18.75 6.31
C ARG A 239 15.25 -18.42 7.80
N THR A 240 15.22 -19.46 8.64
CA THR A 240 15.30 -19.35 10.10
C THR A 240 16.24 -20.42 10.63
N ARG A 241 17.53 -20.08 10.82
CA ARG A 241 18.59 -21.08 11.09
C ARG A 241 18.59 -21.64 12.51
N PHE A 242 18.26 -20.83 13.52
CA PHE A 242 18.46 -21.20 14.94
C PHE A 242 17.16 -21.53 15.66
N MET A 243 16.08 -20.92 15.21
CA MET A 243 14.75 -21.20 15.72
C MET A 243 14.01 -21.93 14.62
N ARG A 244 13.32 -23.00 15.02
CA ARG A 244 12.28 -23.62 14.22
C ARG A 244 10.93 -23.06 14.68
N PRO A 245 10.64 -21.75 14.48
CA PRO A 245 9.41 -21.19 14.99
C PRO A 245 8.25 -21.90 14.31
N ARG A 246 7.23 -22.24 15.10
CA ARG A 246 5.92 -22.56 14.55
C ARG A 246 5.37 -21.27 13.96
N ILE A 247 5.41 -21.16 12.64
CA ILE A 247 4.86 -19.99 11.96
C ILE A 247 3.33 -20.04 12.05
N PHE A 248 2.75 -18.89 12.32
CA PHE A 248 1.32 -18.64 12.48
C PHE A 248 0.65 -19.69 13.37
N PRO A 249 0.99 -19.74 14.67
CA PRO A 249 0.51 -20.78 15.58
C PRO A 249 -1.03 -20.82 15.68
N TYR A 250 -1.72 -19.78 15.23
CA TYR A 250 -3.17 -19.74 15.12
C TYR A 250 -3.62 -19.08 13.81
N ALA A 251 -3.82 -19.91 12.78
CA ALA A 251 -4.37 -19.53 11.48
C ALA A 251 -5.44 -20.56 11.02
N PRO A 252 -6.59 -20.68 11.72
CA PRO A 252 -7.61 -21.70 11.46
C PRO A 252 -8.26 -21.58 10.07
N ARG A 253 -8.16 -20.42 9.42
CA ARG A 253 -8.71 -20.13 8.10
C ARG A 253 -7.70 -20.31 6.97
N LEU A 254 -6.49 -20.80 7.24
CA LEU A 254 -5.46 -20.93 6.21
C LEU A 254 -5.86 -22.02 5.20
N LEU A 255 -6.12 -21.61 3.95
CA LEU A 255 -6.57 -22.49 2.87
C LEU A 255 -5.43 -22.88 1.93
N SER A 256 -4.49 -21.96 1.70
CA SER A 256 -3.37 -22.12 0.77
C SER A 256 -2.07 -21.58 1.35
N ALA A 257 -1.01 -22.39 1.25
CA ALA A 257 0.32 -22.01 1.68
C ALA A 257 1.36 -22.42 0.63
N VAL A 258 2.17 -21.47 0.18
CA VAL A 258 3.25 -21.67 -0.79
C VAL A 258 4.59 -21.31 -0.16
N TYR A 259 5.56 -22.22 -0.22
CA TYR A 259 6.88 -22.02 0.36
C TYR A 259 7.96 -22.29 -0.68
N HIS A 260 8.66 -21.25 -1.10
CA HIS A 260 9.71 -21.40 -2.10
C HIS A 260 11.07 -21.04 -1.52
N SER A 261 12.04 -21.97 -1.58
CA SER A 261 13.40 -21.76 -1.08
C SER A 261 13.44 -21.35 0.41
N CYS A 262 12.48 -21.81 1.20
CA CYS A 262 12.41 -21.58 2.64
C CYS A 262 13.16 -22.66 3.42
N ASN A 263 13.78 -22.32 4.55
CA ASN A 263 14.48 -23.29 5.41
C ASN A 263 14.24 -22.98 6.89
N GLY A 264 14.07 -24.02 7.71
CA GLY A 264 13.99 -23.92 9.17
C GLY A 264 12.60 -23.58 9.73
N LEU A 265 11.54 -23.54 8.93
CA LEU A 265 10.19 -23.22 9.39
C LEU A 265 9.44 -24.49 9.86
N LEU A 266 8.69 -24.40 10.97
CA LEU A 266 7.67 -25.41 11.31
C LEU A 266 6.32 -24.91 10.83
N TYR A 267 5.72 -25.66 9.91
CA TYR A 267 4.46 -25.29 9.28
C TYR A 267 3.27 -25.48 10.23
N PRO A 268 2.24 -24.63 10.13
CA PRO A 268 1.03 -24.80 10.91
C PRO A 268 0.35 -26.12 10.50
N GLU A 269 0.06 -26.96 11.49
CA GLU A 269 -0.80 -28.14 11.32
C GLU A 269 -2.21 -27.68 10.96
N GLY A 270 -2.52 -27.63 9.66
CA GLY A 270 -3.83 -27.28 9.17
C GLY A 270 -4.50 -28.48 8.53
N HIS A 271 -5.53 -29.04 9.17
CA HIS A 271 -6.39 -30.07 8.56
C HIS A 271 -7.10 -29.58 7.28
N ASN A 272 -7.12 -28.26 7.05
CA ASN A 272 -7.79 -27.60 5.92
C ASN A 272 -6.82 -27.15 4.80
N LEU A 273 -5.52 -27.48 4.88
CA LEU A 273 -4.56 -27.09 3.85
C LEU A 273 -4.84 -27.85 2.55
N THR A 274 -5.35 -27.14 1.54
CA THR A 274 -5.67 -27.73 0.24
C THR A 274 -4.44 -27.94 -0.64
N SER A 275 -3.38 -27.17 -0.39
CA SER A 275 -2.13 -27.23 -1.14
C SER A 275 -0.96 -26.82 -0.24
N LEU A 276 0.09 -27.62 -0.29
CA LEU A 276 1.40 -27.33 0.27
C LEU A 276 2.41 -27.61 -0.84
N THR A 277 3.04 -26.57 -1.35
CA THR A 277 4.06 -26.64 -2.41
C THR A 277 5.30 -25.89 -2.00
#